data_AF-A0A4Z0ESW2-F1
#
_entry.id   AF-A0A4Z0ESW2-F1
#
_cell.length_a   1.000
_cell.length_b   1.000
_cell.length_c   1.000
_cell.angle_alpha   90.00
_cell.angle_beta   90.00
_cell.angle_gamma   90.00
#
_symmetry.space_group_name_H-M   'P 1'
#
loop_
_entity.id
_entity.type
_entity.pdbx_description
1 polymer ?
#
loop_
_entity_poly.entity_id
_entity_poly.type
_entity_poly.pdbx_seq_one_letter_code
_entity_poly.pdbx_strand_id
1 'polypeptide(L)'
;MQNLLVGPWRLVLLAAWLLAAGSARAQTPLGQPSLDEAKVQIWCATARYVYADAGRPQLQRTLRCQGGNLAALAASLRPDSLRIYSVLYAPIEEKGRIYKGLKDNPTRLAALTKAIISKLKASPARQRDPTRLANLQVLEKKLTDYVQTGLPPTDAAPAPEAADTNPGPGPAEAAETGVGAGQMPLARPATAATESLLNRFFAPLALIFSILSLVLYVMLRLSLGRTLRELRRTATPPASRELTAAQREQIEELVAQRVAEALREANPGT
;
A
#
# COMPACT_ATOMS: atom_id res chain seq x y z
N MET A 1 -57.61 -25.06 0.10
CA MET A 1 -57.57 -23.70 0.68
C MET A 1 -56.20 -23.48 1.31
N GLN A 2 -55.68 -22.25 1.22
CA GLN A 2 -54.40 -21.73 1.78
C GLN A 2 -53.17 -22.01 0.90
N ASN A 3 -52.95 -21.26 -0.18
CA ASN A 3 -52.43 -19.88 -0.28
C ASN A 3 -51.00 -19.67 0.26
N LEU A 4 -50.07 -19.52 -0.69
CA LEU A 4 -49.24 -18.32 -0.90
C LEU A 4 -48.46 -17.79 0.31
N LEU A 5 -47.24 -18.30 0.50
CA LEU A 5 -46.17 -17.60 1.23
C LEU A 5 -44.87 -17.63 0.41
N VAL A 6 -44.97 -17.33 -0.88
CA VAL A 6 -43.82 -16.96 -1.72
C VAL A 6 -43.77 -15.43 -1.76
N GLY A 7 -43.48 -14.83 -0.61
CA GLY A 7 -43.46 -13.37 -0.43
C GLY A 7 -42.09 -12.76 -0.72
N PRO A 8 -42.03 -11.45 -1.04
CA PRO A 8 -40.81 -10.66 -1.25
C PRO A 8 -39.85 -10.67 -0.05
N TRP A 9 -40.30 -11.18 1.09
CA TRP A 9 -39.52 -11.35 2.32
C TRP A 9 -38.34 -12.32 2.17
N ARG A 10 -38.40 -13.33 1.29
CA ARG A 10 -37.23 -14.18 1.01
C ARG A 10 -36.12 -13.42 0.28
N LEU A 11 -36.47 -12.50 -0.62
CA LEU A 11 -35.53 -11.62 -1.30
C LEU A 11 -34.95 -10.56 -0.36
N VAL A 12 -35.75 -10.05 0.58
CA VAL A 12 -35.28 -9.10 1.61
C VAL A 12 -34.32 -9.77 2.59
N LEU A 13 -34.59 -11.01 3.01
CA LEU A 13 -33.68 -11.76 3.90
C LEU A 13 -32.38 -12.16 3.20
N LEU A 14 -32.42 -12.55 1.93
CA LEU A 14 -31.21 -12.78 1.12
C LEU A 14 -30.43 -11.48 0.90
N ALA A 15 -31.09 -10.37 0.55
CA ALA A 15 -30.43 -9.08 0.40
C ALA A 15 -29.81 -8.61 1.72
N ALA A 16 -30.51 -8.72 2.85
CA ALA A 16 -29.97 -8.37 4.16
C ALA A 16 -28.75 -9.24 4.54
N TRP A 17 -28.75 -10.52 4.17
CA TRP A 17 -27.61 -11.41 4.40
C TRP A 17 -26.41 -11.08 3.48
N LEU A 18 -26.66 -10.72 2.22
CA LEU A 18 -25.62 -10.24 1.30
C LEU A 18 -25.04 -8.86 1.69
N LEU A 19 -25.85 -7.98 2.29
CA LEU A 19 -25.38 -6.69 2.82
C LEU A 19 -24.64 -6.85 4.16
N ALA A 20 -24.98 -7.85 4.98
CA ALA A 20 -24.25 -8.15 6.22
C ALA A 20 -22.85 -8.76 5.94
N ALA A 21 -22.71 -9.57 4.88
CA ALA A 21 -21.42 -10.18 4.52
C ALA A 21 -20.39 -9.18 3.95
N GLY A 22 -20.82 -8.01 3.45
CA GLY A 22 -19.95 -6.99 2.86
C GLY A 22 -19.26 -6.05 3.85
N SER A 23 -19.57 -6.16 5.15
CA SER A 23 -19.23 -5.17 6.18
C SER A 23 -18.17 -5.64 7.16
N ALA A 24 -17.35 -6.62 6.80
CA ALA A 24 -16.17 -7.01 7.57
C ALA A 24 -14.90 -6.39 6.99
N ARG A 25 -14.91 -5.08 6.70
CA ARG A 25 -13.64 -4.34 6.66
C ARG A 25 -13.25 -4.12 8.10
N ALA A 26 -12.24 -4.86 8.55
CA ALA A 26 -11.58 -4.66 9.83
C ALA A 26 -11.23 -3.16 9.99
N GLN A 27 -12.06 -2.44 10.74
CA GLN A 27 -11.74 -1.10 11.21
C GLN A 27 -10.61 -1.30 12.22
N THR A 28 -9.37 -1.14 11.77
CA THR A 28 -8.28 -0.98 12.72
C THR A 28 -8.54 0.30 13.52
N PRO A 29 -8.14 0.33 14.81
CA PRO A 29 -8.19 1.56 15.60
C PRO A 29 -7.55 2.71 14.81
N LEU A 30 -8.19 3.89 14.84
CA LEU A 30 -7.68 5.09 14.18
C LEU A 30 -6.20 5.28 14.54
N GLY A 31 -5.32 5.19 13.52
CA GLY A 31 -3.87 5.31 13.67
C GLY A 31 -3.07 4.01 13.57
N GLN A 32 -3.69 2.83 13.56
CA GLN A 32 -3.00 1.55 13.35
C GLN A 32 -3.09 1.09 11.89
N PRO A 33 -1.96 0.73 11.24
CA PRO A 33 -1.98 0.25 9.87
C PRO A 33 -2.82 -1.02 9.77
N SER A 34 -3.59 -1.16 8.70
CA SER A 34 -4.29 -2.41 8.41
C SER A 34 -3.30 -3.56 8.24
N LEU A 35 -3.73 -4.81 8.43
CA LEU A 35 -2.85 -5.97 8.24
C LEU A 35 -2.19 -5.95 6.85
N ASP A 36 -2.96 -5.66 5.80
CA ASP A 36 -2.44 -5.64 4.43
C ASP A 36 -1.50 -4.46 4.19
N GLU A 37 -1.76 -3.30 4.80
CA GLU A 37 -0.84 -2.17 4.79
C GLU A 37 0.47 -2.49 5.49
N ALA A 38 0.41 -3.13 6.66
CA ALA A 38 1.60 -3.56 7.37
C ALA A 38 2.40 -4.60 6.58
N LYS A 39 1.73 -5.56 5.94
CA LYS A 39 2.40 -6.49 5.04
C LYS A 39 3.06 -5.78 3.86
N VAL A 40 2.38 -4.81 3.23
CA VAL A 40 2.96 -4.04 2.12
C VAL A 40 4.21 -3.28 2.58
N GLN A 41 4.19 -2.66 3.76
CA GLN A 41 5.37 -1.95 4.30
C GLN A 41 6.54 -2.90 4.57
N ILE A 42 6.28 -4.06 5.19
CA ILE A 42 7.32 -5.10 5.41
C ILE A 42 7.92 -5.56 4.09
N TRP A 43 7.07 -5.89 3.11
CA TRP A 43 7.52 -6.35 1.80
C TRP A 43 8.25 -5.26 1.01
N CYS A 44 7.82 -4.01 1.13
CA CYS A 44 8.49 -2.88 0.52
C CYS A 44 9.92 -2.69 1.06
N ALA A 45 10.07 -2.62 2.39
CA ALA A 45 11.38 -2.51 3.02
C ALA A 45 12.30 -3.69 2.65
N THR A 46 11.72 -4.90 2.62
CA THR A 46 12.43 -6.10 2.19
C THR A 46 12.91 -6.00 0.74
N ALA A 47 12.03 -5.58 -0.20
CA ALA A 47 12.40 -5.45 -1.60
C ALA A 47 13.47 -4.37 -1.81
N ARG A 48 13.34 -3.21 -1.14
CA ARG A 48 14.35 -2.15 -1.17
C ARG A 48 15.70 -2.64 -0.66
N TYR A 49 15.71 -3.38 0.45
CA TYR A 49 16.92 -4.00 0.98
C TYR A 49 17.55 -4.94 -0.04
N VAL A 50 16.78 -5.87 -0.64
CA VAL A 50 17.32 -6.83 -1.61
C VAL A 50 17.88 -6.11 -2.86
N TYR A 51 17.22 -5.04 -3.31
CA TYR A 51 17.70 -4.22 -4.42
C TYR A 51 18.99 -3.47 -4.09
N ALA A 52 19.10 -2.89 -2.90
CA ALA A 52 20.32 -2.24 -2.43
C ALA A 52 21.47 -3.26 -2.30
N ASP A 53 21.18 -4.41 -1.67
CA ASP A 53 22.10 -5.54 -1.47
C ASP A 53 22.58 -6.13 -2.81
N ALA A 54 21.77 -6.11 -3.86
CA ALA A 54 22.14 -6.56 -5.20
C ALA A 54 22.78 -5.45 -6.08
N GLY A 55 22.94 -4.22 -5.57
CA GLY A 55 23.45 -3.10 -6.36
C GLY A 55 22.54 -2.71 -7.52
N ARG A 56 21.21 -2.70 -7.29
CA ARG A 56 20.17 -2.36 -8.28
C ARG A 56 19.19 -1.30 -7.76
N PRO A 57 19.66 -0.11 -7.32
CA PRO A 57 18.79 0.93 -6.76
C PRO A 57 17.72 1.44 -7.73
N GLN A 58 17.96 1.36 -9.05
CA GLN A 58 16.99 1.78 -10.07
C GLN A 58 15.65 1.02 -9.98
N LEU A 59 15.67 -0.23 -9.50
CA LEU A 59 14.47 -1.04 -9.33
C LEU A 59 13.61 -0.59 -8.14
N GLN A 60 14.16 0.22 -7.22
CA GLN A 60 13.37 0.74 -6.10
C GLN A 60 12.28 1.71 -6.57
N ARG A 61 12.50 2.42 -7.69
CA ARG A 61 11.54 3.38 -8.26
C ARG A 61 10.30 2.70 -8.86
N THR A 62 10.39 1.42 -9.21
CA THR A 62 9.27 0.67 -9.77
C THR A 62 8.38 0.04 -8.70
N LEU A 63 8.83 0.03 -7.43
CA LEU A 63 8.10 -0.56 -6.32
C LEU A 63 6.85 0.23 -5.99
N ARG A 64 5.72 -0.48 -5.94
CA ARG A 64 4.42 0.07 -5.53
C ARG A 64 4.16 -0.25 -4.06
N CYS A 65 4.73 0.58 -3.18
CA CYS A 65 4.64 0.42 -1.73
C CYS A 65 3.46 1.19 -1.08
N GLN A 66 2.57 1.76 -1.90
CA GLN A 66 1.54 2.68 -1.45
C GLN A 66 0.22 1.95 -1.22
N GLY A 67 -0.38 2.20 -0.05
CA GLY A 67 -1.63 1.60 0.38
C GLY A 67 -1.50 0.10 0.67
N GLY A 68 -2.48 -0.46 1.39
CA GLY A 68 -2.56 -1.90 1.69
C GLY A 68 -2.87 -2.80 0.49
N ASN A 69 -2.35 -2.49 -0.70
CA ASN A 69 -2.59 -3.27 -1.92
C ASN A 69 -1.41 -4.23 -2.21
N LEU A 70 -1.50 -5.42 -1.63
CA LEU A 70 -0.52 -6.50 -1.86
C LEU A 70 -0.44 -6.93 -3.34
N ALA A 71 -1.55 -6.91 -4.08
CA ALA A 71 -1.56 -7.32 -5.48
C ALA A 71 -0.80 -6.34 -6.37
N ALA A 72 -0.93 -5.04 -6.11
CA ALA A 72 -0.17 -4.00 -6.81
C ALA A 72 1.33 -4.10 -6.52
N LEU A 73 1.70 -4.39 -5.27
CA LEU A 73 3.09 -4.66 -4.89
C LEU A 73 3.61 -5.91 -5.62
N ALA A 74 2.87 -7.02 -5.58
CA ALA A 74 3.24 -8.26 -6.26
C ALA A 74 3.46 -8.03 -7.77
N ALA A 75 2.58 -7.27 -8.43
CA ALA A 75 2.74 -6.90 -9.83
C ALA A 75 4.04 -6.11 -10.09
N SER A 76 4.43 -5.21 -9.17
CA SER A 76 5.70 -4.47 -9.29
C SER A 76 6.95 -5.33 -9.06
N LEU A 77 6.82 -6.46 -8.35
CA LEU A 77 7.92 -7.40 -8.09
C LEU A 77 8.12 -8.45 -9.20
N ARG A 78 7.12 -8.67 -10.06
CA ARG A 78 7.19 -9.67 -11.16
C ARG A 78 8.21 -9.36 -12.25
N PRO A 79 8.35 -8.12 -12.78
CA PRO A 79 9.29 -7.82 -13.86
C PRO A 79 10.75 -7.76 -13.39
N ASP A 80 11.02 -8.03 -12.12
CA ASP A 80 12.34 -7.92 -11.53
C ASP A 80 13.29 -9.07 -11.91
N SER A 81 14.44 -8.70 -12.46
CA SER A 81 15.57 -9.59 -12.76
C SER A 81 16.09 -10.40 -11.56
N LEU A 82 15.92 -9.91 -10.33
CA LEU A 82 16.39 -10.54 -9.10
C LEU A 82 15.40 -11.58 -8.57
N ARG A 83 14.29 -11.81 -9.29
CA ARG A 83 13.33 -12.89 -9.02
C ARG A 83 12.75 -12.85 -7.60
N ILE A 84 12.70 -11.67 -6.95
CA ILE A 84 12.17 -11.50 -5.59
C ILE A 84 10.76 -12.09 -5.48
N TYR A 85 9.92 -11.86 -6.49
CA TYR A 85 8.57 -12.40 -6.51
C TYR A 85 8.56 -13.93 -6.40
N SER A 86 9.31 -14.62 -7.25
CA SER A 86 9.28 -16.10 -7.32
C SER A 86 10.03 -16.80 -6.18
N VAL A 87 11.13 -16.20 -5.71
CA VAL A 87 12.02 -16.83 -4.72
C VAL A 87 11.59 -16.52 -3.29
N LEU A 88 11.07 -15.32 -3.04
CA LEU A 88 10.79 -14.82 -1.71
C LEU A 88 9.30 -14.57 -1.49
N TYR A 89 8.65 -13.77 -2.33
CA TYR A 89 7.26 -13.35 -2.12
C TYR A 89 6.26 -14.50 -2.25
N ALA A 90 6.15 -15.14 -3.42
CA ALA A 90 5.16 -16.17 -3.70
C ALA A 90 5.23 -17.38 -2.76
N PRO A 91 6.42 -17.91 -2.39
CA PRO A 91 6.52 -19.02 -1.45
C PRO A 91 6.04 -18.68 -0.03
N ILE A 92 6.08 -17.41 0.37
CA ILE A 92 5.72 -16.94 1.71
C ILE A 92 4.27 -16.43 1.74
N GLU A 93 3.96 -15.45 0.89
CA GLU A 93 2.69 -14.73 0.92
C GLU A 93 1.57 -15.48 0.22
N GLU A 94 1.76 -15.91 -1.04
CA GLU A 94 0.68 -16.57 -1.82
C GLU A 94 0.34 -17.95 -1.29
N LYS A 95 1.34 -18.72 -0.87
CA LYS A 95 1.09 -20.02 -0.23
C LYS A 95 0.47 -19.88 1.15
N GLY A 96 0.71 -18.75 1.83
CA GLY A 96 0.08 -18.38 3.11
C GLY A 96 0.26 -19.37 4.27
N ARG A 97 1.11 -20.40 4.13
CA ARG A 97 1.24 -21.49 5.11
C ARG A 97 1.71 -21.00 6.47
N ILE A 98 2.49 -19.92 6.49
CA ILE A 98 2.99 -19.27 7.70
C ILE A 98 1.88 -18.64 8.55
N TYR A 99 0.70 -18.40 7.98
CA TYR A 99 -0.43 -17.77 8.67
C TYR A 99 -1.43 -18.77 9.26
N LYS A 100 -1.25 -20.07 8.99
CA LYS A 100 -2.21 -21.11 9.42
C LYS A 100 -2.28 -21.18 10.95
N GLY A 101 -3.48 -21.00 11.50
CA GLY A 101 -3.73 -21.03 12.94
C GLY A 101 -3.41 -19.73 13.68
N LEU A 102 -2.91 -18.69 13.00
CA LEU A 102 -2.61 -17.40 13.62
C LEU A 102 -3.85 -16.50 13.62
N LYS A 103 -4.32 -16.09 14.80
CA LYS A 103 -5.52 -15.25 14.96
C LYS A 103 -5.17 -13.76 15.02
N ASP A 104 -4.06 -13.42 15.67
CA ASP A 104 -3.68 -12.02 15.91
C ASP A 104 -2.83 -11.44 14.78
N ASN A 105 -3.15 -10.21 14.37
CA ASN A 105 -2.37 -9.45 13.40
C ASN A 105 -0.88 -9.33 13.76
N PRO A 106 -0.47 -8.96 15.00
CA PRO A 106 0.96 -8.89 15.34
C PRO A 106 1.66 -10.24 15.17
N THR A 107 1.00 -11.35 15.55
CA THR A 107 1.57 -12.69 15.39
C THR A 107 1.73 -13.07 13.92
N ARG A 108 0.78 -12.69 13.05
CA ARG A 108 0.90 -12.87 11.60
C ARG A 108 2.06 -12.08 11.02
N LEU A 109 2.23 -10.83 11.42
CA LEU A 109 3.32 -9.97 10.95
C LEU A 109 4.68 -10.46 11.46
N ALA A 110 4.77 -10.90 12.71
CA ALA A 110 5.98 -11.52 13.26
C ALA A 110 6.35 -12.81 12.51
N ALA A 111 5.37 -13.65 12.17
CA ALA A 111 5.58 -14.85 11.36
C ALA A 111 6.08 -14.52 9.94
N LEU A 112 5.53 -13.46 9.32
CA LEU A 112 5.99 -12.94 8.03
C LEU A 112 7.46 -12.48 8.10
N THR A 113 7.79 -11.61 9.05
CA THR A 113 9.15 -11.11 9.25
C THR A 113 10.13 -12.27 9.46
N LYS A 114 9.80 -13.23 10.32
CA LYS A 114 10.64 -14.41 10.57
C LYS A 114 10.86 -15.25 9.31
N ALA A 115 9.82 -15.46 8.51
CA ALA A 115 9.92 -16.22 7.26
C ALA A 115 10.80 -15.51 6.23
N ILE A 116 10.67 -14.19 6.09
CA ILE A 116 11.49 -13.36 5.22
C ILE A 116 12.96 -13.44 5.64
N ILE A 117 13.26 -13.14 6.91
CA ILE A 117 14.65 -13.13 7.40
C ILE A 117 15.29 -14.52 7.30
N SER A 118 14.55 -15.59 7.63
CA SER A 118 15.04 -16.96 7.48
C SER A 118 15.42 -17.29 6.03
N LYS A 119 14.57 -16.91 5.07
CA LYS A 119 14.87 -17.09 3.64
C LYS A 119 16.04 -16.23 3.16
N LEU A 120 16.15 -14.99 3.63
CA LEU A 120 17.26 -14.11 3.27
C LEU A 120 18.60 -14.61 3.86
N LYS A 121 18.61 -15.08 5.11
CA LYS A 121 19.77 -15.72 5.78
C LYS A 121 20.20 -17.01 5.08
N ALA A 122 19.25 -17.77 4.54
CA ALA A 122 19.53 -19.01 3.80
C ALA A 122 20.14 -18.77 2.40
N SER A 123 20.21 -17.52 1.93
CA SER A 123 20.79 -17.20 0.62
C SER A 123 22.31 -17.39 0.62
N PRO A 124 22.89 -18.15 -0.34
CA PRO A 124 24.33 -18.35 -0.44
C PRO A 124 25.13 -17.05 -0.59
N ALA A 125 24.54 -16.03 -1.22
CA ALA A 125 25.18 -14.72 -1.39
C ALA A 125 25.42 -13.99 -0.07
N ARG A 126 24.58 -14.23 0.95
CA ARG A 126 24.70 -13.60 2.26
C ARG A 126 25.51 -14.46 3.22
N GLN A 127 25.38 -15.79 3.15
CA GLN A 127 26.16 -16.68 4.01
C GLN A 127 27.68 -16.53 3.84
N ARG A 128 28.13 -16.15 2.64
CA ARG A 128 29.55 -15.97 2.32
C ARG A 128 30.10 -14.57 2.61
N ASP A 129 29.25 -13.64 3.02
CA ASP A 129 29.61 -12.23 3.22
C ASP A 129 29.13 -11.74 4.61
N PRO A 130 30.04 -11.55 5.57
CA PRO A 130 29.68 -11.15 6.92
C PRO A 130 29.06 -9.74 6.98
N THR A 131 29.44 -8.84 6.06
CA THR A 131 28.89 -7.49 5.98
C THR A 131 27.42 -7.53 5.55
N ARG A 132 27.09 -8.39 4.58
CA ARG A 132 25.69 -8.61 4.17
C ARG A 132 24.84 -9.20 5.29
N LEU A 133 25.39 -10.09 6.11
CA LEU A 133 24.69 -10.61 7.29
C LEU A 133 24.46 -9.52 8.35
N ALA A 134 25.43 -8.64 8.59
CA ALA A 134 25.25 -7.50 9.49
C ALA A 134 24.14 -6.57 9.00
N ASN A 135 24.12 -6.24 7.70
CA ASN A 135 23.06 -5.44 7.09
C ASN A 135 21.68 -6.13 7.18
N LEU A 136 21.65 -7.47 7.11
CA LEU A 136 20.42 -8.23 7.32
C LEU A 136 19.91 -8.16 8.76
N GLN A 137 20.81 -8.08 9.76
CA GLN A 137 20.42 -7.86 11.16
C GLN A 137 19.82 -6.46 11.35
N VAL A 138 20.33 -5.45 10.66
CA VAL A 138 19.72 -4.11 10.65
C VAL A 138 18.30 -4.16 10.10
N LEU A 139 18.07 -4.88 8.99
CA LEU A 139 16.72 -5.08 8.45
C LEU A 139 15.83 -5.84 9.45
N GLU A 140 16.33 -6.93 10.05
CA GLU A 140 15.61 -7.72 11.05
C GLU A 140 15.13 -6.85 12.22
N LYS A 141 16.00 -5.96 12.72
CA LYS A 141 15.66 -4.98 13.74
C LYS A 141 14.58 -4.01 13.24
N LYS A 142 14.78 -3.35 12.10
CA LYS A 142 13.79 -2.40 11.52
C LYS A 142 12.40 -3.03 11.36
N LEU A 143 12.33 -4.26 10.87
CA LEU A 143 11.05 -4.97 10.69
C LEU A 143 10.42 -5.37 12.04
N THR A 144 11.22 -5.77 13.02
CA THR A 144 10.73 -6.10 14.36
C THR A 144 10.20 -4.85 15.07
N ASP A 145 10.94 -3.75 14.99
CA ASP A 145 10.54 -2.44 15.53
C ASP A 145 9.23 -1.98 14.88
N TYR A 146 9.07 -2.17 13.56
CA TYR A 146 7.81 -1.86 12.88
C TYR A 146 6.64 -2.70 13.40
N VAL A 147 6.83 -4.01 13.57
CA VAL A 147 5.76 -4.89 14.09
C VAL A 147 5.34 -4.50 15.51
N GLN A 148 6.27 -4.00 16.33
CA GLN A 148 6.00 -3.57 17.70
C GLN A 148 5.37 -2.17 17.78
N THR A 149 5.83 -1.23 16.95
CA THR A 149 5.48 0.19 17.07
C THR A 149 4.45 0.66 16.05
N GLY A 150 4.30 -0.02 14.92
CA GLY A 150 3.48 0.41 13.80
C GLY A 150 4.08 1.57 12.99
N LEU A 151 5.30 2.04 13.29
CA LEU A 151 5.97 3.09 12.52
C LEU A 151 6.66 2.50 11.27
N PRO A 152 6.29 2.94 10.06
CA PRO A 152 6.77 2.32 8.83
C PRO A 152 8.30 2.28 8.79
N PRO A 153 8.89 1.16 8.33
CA PRO A 153 10.33 1.03 8.16
C PRO A 153 10.77 1.90 6.99
N THR A 154 10.98 3.19 7.24
CA THR A 154 11.60 4.10 6.30
C THR A 154 13.11 4.01 6.46
N ASP A 155 13.83 4.05 5.33
CA ASP A 155 15.18 4.58 5.38
C ASP A 155 15.02 6.05 5.75
N ALA A 156 15.86 6.55 6.66
CA ALA A 156 15.86 7.95 7.08
C ALA A 156 15.59 8.81 5.84
N ALA A 157 14.53 9.63 5.90
CA ALA A 157 14.13 10.47 4.78
C ALA A 157 15.39 11.11 4.18
N PRO A 158 15.55 11.17 2.84
CA PRO A 158 16.60 12.00 2.29
C PRO A 158 16.43 13.36 2.94
N ALA A 159 17.48 13.80 3.65
CA ALA A 159 17.49 15.10 4.27
C ALA A 159 16.99 16.10 3.23
N PRO A 160 16.12 17.06 3.59
CA PRO A 160 15.85 18.15 2.68
C PRO A 160 17.20 18.71 2.26
N GLU A 161 17.42 18.87 0.94
CA GLU A 161 18.59 19.57 0.41
C GLU A 161 18.68 20.88 1.17
N ALA A 162 19.61 20.93 2.12
CA ALA A 162 19.91 22.12 2.86
C ALA A 162 20.54 23.05 1.83
N ALA A 163 19.79 24.09 1.49
CA ALA A 163 20.30 25.23 0.77
C ALA A 163 21.62 25.68 1.42
N ASP A 164 22.62 25.83 0.56
CA ASP A 164 23.91 26.45 0.86
C ASP A 164 23.73 27.67 1.78
N THR A 165 24.26 27.58 2.99
CA THR A 165 24.71 28.77 3.74
C THR A 165 25.97 28.37 4.51
N ASN A 166 27.05 29.06 4.18
CA ASN A 166 28.43 28.86 4.61
C ASN A 166 28.62 28.99 6.16
N PRO A 167 29.78 28.55 6.70
CA PRO A 167 29.96 28.16 8.10
C PRO A 167 30.45 29.28 9.03
N GLY A 168 30.19 29.12 10.33
CA GLY A 168 30.86 29.85 11.41
C GLY A 168 30.88 29.00 12.70
N PRO A 169 31.98 29.01 13.50
CA PRO A 169 32.38 27.89 14.36
C PRO A 169 31.85 27.98 15.80
N GLY A 170 31.83 26.81 16.49
CA GLY A 170 31.40 26.57 17.88
C GLY A 170 32.23 27.27 18.98
N PRO A 171 32.06 26.95 20.28
CA PRO A 171 32.25 25.61 20.91
C PRO A 171 31.11 25.21 21.89
N ALA A 172 30.77 23.94 22.16
CA ALA A 172 31.42 22.86 22.93
C ALA A 172 31.44 23.06 24.47
N GLU A 173 30.68 22.22 25.21
CA GLU A 173 30.90 21.67 26.58
C GLU A 173 29.66 20.77 26.90
N ALA A 174 29.74 19.44 27.13
CA ALA A 174 30.28 18.68 28.28
C ALA A 174 29.70 19.20 29.62
N ALA A 175 29.24 18.44 30.63
CA ALA A 175 29.23 17.03 31.01
C ALA A 175 28.11 16.83 32.06
N GLU A 176 27.45 15.66 32.10
CA GLU A 176 27.46 14.64 33.19
C GLU A 176 27.18 15.02 34.66
N THR A 177 26.42 14.13 35.33
CA THR A 177 26.24 13.86 36.79
C THR A 177 25.47 14.89 37.62
N GLY A 178 24.62 14.56 38.60
CA GLY A 178 24.21 13.33 39.25
C GLY A 178 23.54 13.67 40.61
N VAL A 179 22.76 12.73 41.18
CA VAL A 179 22.30 12.67 42.60
C VAL A 179 21.24 13.73 42.99
N GLY A 180 20.16 13.48 43.74
CA GLY A 180 19.60 12.35 44.47
C GLY A 180 18.64 12.89 45.56
N ALA A 181 17.66 12.07 45.95
CA ALA A 181 16.81 12.15 47.14
C ALA A 181 15.68 13.20 47.25
N GLY A 182 14.47 12.69 47.53
CA GLY A 182 13.49 13.40 48.36
C GLY A 182 12.02 13.34 47.92
N GLN A 183 11.22 12.60 48.71
CA GLN A 183 9.80 12.86 49.02
C GLN A 183 8.69 12.36 48.04
N MET A 184 8.03 11.28 48.47
CA MET A 184 6.56 11.15 48.44
C MET A 184 6.02 11.68 49.80
N PRO A 185 4.71 11.93 50.02
CA PRO A 185 3.54 11.86 49.12
C PRO A 185 2.60 13.08 49.23
N LEU A 186 1.78 13.40 48.21
CA LEU A 186 0.54 14.16 48.43
C LEU A 186 -0.53 13.85 47.37
N ALA A 187 -1.73 13.63 47.89
CA ALA A 187 -2.94 13.23 47.19
C ALA A 187 -3.32 14.19 46.06
N ARG A 188 -3.75 13.62 44.93
CA ARG A 188 -4.31 14.34 43.79
C ARG A 188 -5.85 14.30 43.87
N PRO A 189 -6.56 15.43 43.84
CA PRO A 189 -8.02 15.45 43.87
C PRO A 189 -8.59 14.94 42.53
N ALA A 190 -9.80 14.40 42.63
CA ALA A 190 -10.60 13.85 41.54
C ALA A 190 -10.78 14.85 40.39
N THR A 191 -10.39 14.44 39.18
CA THR A 191 -10.82 15.07 37.93
C THR A 191 -12.22 14.57 37.59
N ALA A 192 -13.22 15.28 38.07
CA ALA A 192 -14.57 15.26 37.52
C ALA A 192 -15.06 16.71 37.40
N ALA A 193 -15.81 16.99 36.35
CA ALA A 193 -16.52 18.25 36.08
C ALA A 193 -15.87 19.33 35.19
N THR A 194 -15.21 18.96 34.08
CA THR A 194 -15.01 19.88 32.93
C THR A 194 -15.63 19.39 31.61
N GLU A 195 -16.23 18.20 31.55
CA GLU A 195 -16.71 17.59 30.29
C GLU A 195 -18.02 18.18 29.73
N SER A 196 -18.76 19.01 30.48
CA SER A 196 -20.14 19.34 30.11
C SER A 196 -20.31 20.57 29.20
N LEU A 197 -19.31 21.45 29.09
CA LEU A 197 -19.39 22.66 28.26
C LEU A 197 -18.80 22.47 26.85
N LEU A 198 -17.66 21.77 26.73
CA LEU A 198 -17.09 21.44 25.42
C LEU A 198 -18.02 20.53 24.62
N ASN A 199 -18.60 19.50 25.24
CA ASN A 199 -19.47 18.56 24.52
C ASN A 199 -20.75 19.24 24.00
N ARG A 200 -21.23 20.31 24.65
CA ARG A 200 -22.47 21.00 24.26
C ARG A 200 -22.33 21.89 23.02
N PHE A 201 -21.13 22.41 22.74
CA PHE A 201 -20.84 23.17 21.53
C PHE A 201 -20.21 22.31 20.42
N PHE A 202 -19.37 21.34 20.78
CA PHE A 202 -18.70 20.49 19.79
C PHE A 202 -19.59 19.38 19.25
N ALA A 203 -20.55 18.85 20.01
CA ALA A 203 -21.50 17.85 19.50
C ALA A 203 -22.38 18.36 18.34
N PRO A 204 -23.04 19.53 18.41
CA PRO A 204 -23.81 20.04 17.28
C PRO A 204 -22.91 20.43 16.10
N LEU A 205 -21.71 20.97 16.34
CA LEU A 205 -20.74 21.27 15.28
C LEU A 205 -20.25 19.99 14.57
N ALA A 206 -19.90 18.95 15.32
CA ALA A 206 -19.50 17.66 14.76
C ALA A 206 -20.63 17.02 13.95
N LEU A 207 -21.89 17.18 14.39
CA LEU A 207 -23.06 16.74 13.65
C LEU A 207 -23.22 17.53 12.34
N ILE A 208 -23.04 18.86 12.37
CA ILE A 208 -23.05 19.69 11.15
C ILE A 208 -21.94 19.26 10.19
N PHE A 209 -20.70 19.07 10.66
CA PHE A 209 -19.60 18.59 9.82
C PHE A 209 -19.82 17.17 9.29
N SER A 210 -20.46 16.30 10.07
CA SER A 210 -20.85 14.95 9.66
C SER A 210 -21.86 14.99 8.53
N ILE A 211 -22.90 15.82 8.65
CA ILE A 211 -23.92 16.01 7.60
C ILE A 211 -23.29 16.62 6.36
N LEU A 212 -22.46 17.67 6.53
CA LEU A 212 -21.79 18.33 5.42
C LEU A 212 -20.85 17.38 4.67
N SER A 213 -20.09 16.56 5.40
CA SER A 213 -19.24 15.51 4.84
C SER A 213 -20.06 14.48 4.07
N LEU A 214 -21.21 14.04 4.61
CA LEU A 214 -22.09 13.09 3.93
C LEU A 214 -22.64 13.68 2.62
N VAL A 215 -23.11 14.92 2.64
CA VAL A 215 -23.63 15.62 1.46
C VAL A 215 -22.54 15.78 0.40
N LEU A 216 -21.34 16.22 0.80
CA LEU A 216 -20.18 16.35 -0.10
C LEU A 216 -19.78 14.99 -0.69
N TYR A 217 -19.76 13.93 0.12
CA TYR A 217 -19.47 12.58 -0.34
C TYR A 217 -20.51 12.08 -1.36
N VAL A 218 -21.80 12.34 -1.11
CA VAL A 218 -22.88 11.98 -2.04
C VAL A 218 -22.74 12.77 -3.35
N MET A 219 -22.50 14.08 -3.28
CA MET A 219 -22.27 14.92 -4.46
C MET A 219 -21.06 14.46 -5.28
N LEU A 220 -19.95 14.15 -4.61
CA LEU A 220 -18.74 13.63 -5.25
C LEU A 220 -19.00 12.26 -5.90
N ARG A 221 -19.72 11.37 -5.22
CA ARG A 221 -20.07 10.05 -5.77
C ARG A 221 -21.01 10.14 -6.97
N LEU A 222 -21.95 11.09 -6.94
CA LEU A 222 -22.83 11.38 -8.07
C LEU A 222 -22.07 12.02 -9.23
N SER A 223 -21.13 12.93 -8.97
CA SER A 223 -20.32 13.56 -10.02
C SER A 223 -19.37 12.55 -10.68
N LEU A 224 -18.65 11.73 -9.90
CA LEU A 224 -17.85 10.60 -10.40
C LEU A 224 -18.67 9.58 -11.17
N GLY A 225 -19.89 9.30 -10.71
CA GLY A 225 -20.82 8.42 -11.42
C GLY A 225 -21.25 8.99 -12.77
N ARG A 226 -21.42 10.32 -12.88
CA ARG A 226 -21.74 11.00 -14.15
C ARG A 226 -20.53 11.05 -15.08
N THR A 227 -19.36 11.45 -14.58
CA THR A 227 -18.13 11.51 -15.38
C THR A 227 -17.69 10.13 -15.86
N LEU A 228 -17.80 9.08 -15.04
CA LEU A 228 -17.51 7.71 -15.49
C LEU A 228 -18.54 7.20 -16.50
N ARG A 229 -19.82 7.61 -16.41
CA ARG A 229 -20.82 7.28 -17.43
C ARG A 229 -20.58 8.03 -18.73
N GLU A 230 -20.16 9.29 -18.67
CA GLU A 230 -19.76 10.08 -19.84
C GLU A 230 -18.52 9.49 -20.50
N LEU A 231 -17.47 9.20 -19.71
CA LEU A 231 -16.27 8.51 -20.18
C LEU A 231 -16.58 7.12 -20.73
N ARG A 232 -17.55 6.38 -20.17
CA ARG A 232 -17.96 5.07 -20.70
C ARG A 232 -18.76 5.20 -21.99
N ARG A 233 -19.54 6.27 -22.16
CA ARG A 233 -20.27 6.57 -23.41
C ARG A 233 -19.32 7.03 -24.50
N THR A 234 -18.27 7.77 -24.19
CA THR A 234 -17.24 8.17 -25.16
C THR A 234 -16.19 7.08 -25.40
N ALA A 235 -15.91 6.23 -24.41
CA ALA A 235 -15.04 5.06 -24.52
C ALA A 235 -15.76 3.79 -24.98
N THR A 236 -16.99 3.90 -25.49
CA THR A 236 -17.60 2.87 -26.34
C THR A 236 -17.46 3.30 -27.80
N PRO A 237 -16.28 3.12 -28.44
CA PRO A 237 -16.21 3.10 -29.90
C PRO A 237 -16.93 1.83 -30.41
N PRO A 238 -17.61 1.87 -31.56
CA PRO A 238 -18.18 0.68 -32.17
C PRO A 238 -17.03 -0.19 -32.66
N ALA A 239 -16.71 -1.27 -31.95
CA ALA A 239 -15.71 -2.22 -32.42
C ALA A 239 -15.99 -3.64 -31.93
N SER A 240 -17.06 -4.26 -32.44
CA SER A 240 -17.13 -5.72 -32.65
C SER A 240 -18.34 -6.12 -33.52
N ARG A 241 -18.42 -5.56 -34.73
CA ARG A 241 -18.93 -6.31 -35.88
C ARG A 241 -17.80 -6.26 -36.90
N GLU A 242 -17.16 -7.40 -37.07
CA GLU A 242 -16.31 -7.83 -38.20
C GLU A 242 -15.85 -6.69 -39.12
N LEU A 243 -14.55 -6.37 -39.09
CA LEU A 243 -13.88 -5.75 -40.24
C LEU A 243 -14.19 -6.63 -41.45
N THR A 244 -15.13 -6.20 -42.31
CA THR A 244 -15.47 -6.90 -43.55
C THR A 244 -14.22 -7.03 -44.41
N ALA A 245 -14.10 -8.13 -45.15
CA ALA A 245 -12.91 -8.44 -45.96
C ALA A 245 -12.47 -7.26 -46.85
N ALA A 246 -13.42 -6.47 -47.35
CA ALA A 246 -13.17 -5.26 -48.14
C ALA A 246 -12.40 -4.16 -47.38
N GLN A 247 -12.59 -4.01 -46.07
CA GLN A 247 -11.86 -3.04 -45.26
C GLN A 247 -10.43 -3.49 -44.96
N ARG A 248 -10.18 -4.80 -44.91
CA ARG A 248 -8.82 -5.33 -44.78
C ARG A 248 -8.03 -5.11 -46.07
N GLU A 249 -8.67 -5.33 -47.22
CA GLU A 249 -8.05 -5.12 -48.53
C GLU A 249 -7.67 -3.64 -48.74
N GLN A 250 -8.52 -2.70 -48.34
CA GLN A 250 -8.19 -1.26 -48.38
C GLN A 250 -7.02 -0.88 -47.46
N ILE A 251 -6.91 -1.51 -46.29
CA ILE A 251 -5.80 -1.25 -45.37
C ILE A 251 -4.51 -1.85 -45.93
N GLU A 252 -4.56 -3.05 -46.50
CA GLU A 252 -3.41 -3.69 -47.14
C GLU A 252 -2.92 -2.88 -48.35
N GLU A 253 -3.84 -2.32 -49.14
CA GLU A 253 -3.52 -1.46 -50.29
C GLU A 253 -2.88 -0.13 -49.85
N LEU A 254 -3.43 0.52 -48.81
CA LEU A 254 -2.85 1.74 -48.24
C LEU A 254 -1.46 1.48 -47.63
N VAL A 255 -1.27 0.35 -46.98
CA VAL A 255 0.03 -0.04 -46.42
C VAL A 255 1.03 -0.33 -47.54
N ALA A 256 0.64 -1.06 -48.58
CA ALA A 256 1.48 -1.33 -49.74
C ALA A 256 1.91 -0.04 -50.45
N GLN A 257 0.99 0.91 -50.61
CA GLN A 257 1.25 2.20 -51.24
C GLN A 257 2.23 3.05 -50.41
N ARG A 258 2.07 3.07 -49.07
CA ARG A 258 3.00 3.78 -48.17
C ARG A 258 4.38 3.14 -48.09
N VAL A 259 4.46 1.81 -48.14
CA VAL A 259 5.73 1.09 -48.18
C VAL A 259 6.44 1.32 -49.52
N ALA A 260 5.72 1.37 -50.63
CA ALA A 260 6.28 1.69 -51.94
C ALA A 260 6.77 3.15 -52.02
N GLU A 261 6.04 4.11 -51.46
CA GLU A 261 6.49 5.50 -51.31
C GLU A 261 7.75 5.58 -50.44
N ALA A 262 7.77 4.94 -49.28
CA ALA A 262 8.92 4.94 -48.38
C ALA A 262 10.17 4.28 -49.00
N LEU A 263 10.00 3.19 -49.77
CA LEU A 263 11.10 2.55 -50.50
C LEU A 263 11.64 3.42 -51.63
N ARG A 264 10.78 4.21 -52.26
CA ARG A 264 11.14 5.12 -53.35
C ARG A 264 11.82 6.40 -52.82
N GLU A 265 11.42 6.87 -51.64
CA GLU A 265 12.12 7.91 -50.88
C GLU A 265 13.47 7.41 -50.33
N ALA A 266 13.56 6.13 -49.96
CA ALA A 266 14.79 5.51 -49.46
C ALA A 266 15.79 5.15 -50.57
N ASN A 267 15.38 5.14 -51.84
CA ASN A 267 16.26 4.87 -52.98
C ASN A 267 16.16 5.94 -54.09
N PRO A 268 16.53 7.20 -53.81
CA PRO A 268 16.52 8.26 -54.81
C PRO A 268 17.81 8.22 -55.65
N GLY A 269 17.90 7.27 -56.58
CA GLY A 269 18.90 7.35 -57.67
C GLY A 269 19.65 6.05 -58.00
N THR A 270 19.20 5.41 -59.07
CA THR A 270 20.05 5.14 -60.25
C THR A 270 19.56 6.00 -61.39
#